data_AF-A0A528N5W3-F1
#
_entry.id   AF-A0A528N5W3-F1
#
_cell.length_a   1.000
_cell.length_b   1.000
_cell.length_c   1.000
_cell.angle_alpha   90.00
_cell.angle_beta   90.00
_cell.angle_gamma   90.00
#
_symmetry.space_group_name_H-M   'P 1'
#
loop_
_entity.id
_entity.type
_entity.pdbx_description
1 polymer ?
#
loop_
_entity_poly.entity_id
_entity_poly.type
_entity_poly.pdbx_seq_one_letter_code
_entity_poly.pdbx_strand_id
1 'polypeptide(L)'
;SKAGDERQVTVTFPENYQAAHLAGKEATFDVTVKEVSQPGALEINDEMAKNLGLESLERLRDVVRGQIENQFGSMTRQKIKRQLLDQLDAAYSFEAPSKLVEAEFNNIWN
;
A
#
# COMPACT_ATOMS: atom_id res chain seq x y z
N SER A 1 5.58 30.21 -4.07
CA SER A 1 6.62 30.63 -5.02
C SER A 1 5.97 30.81 -6.36
N LYS A 2 6.41 31.77 -7.18
CA LYS A 2 5.91 31.99 -8.54
C LYS A 2 6.92 31.42 -9.54
N ALA A 3 6.46 31.11 -10.75
CA ALA A 3 7.37 30.78 -11.84
C ALA A 3 8.34 31.96 -12.07
N GLY A 4 9.62 31.66 -12.26
CA GLY A 4 10.71 32.62 -12.39
C GLY A 4 11.39 33.05 -11.08
N ASP A 5 10.94 32.58 -9.91
CA ASP A 5 11.64 32.88 -8.65
C ASP A 5 12.99 32.15 -8.58
N GLU A 6 14.04 32.89 -8.25
CA GLU A 6 15.35 32.34 -7.86
C GLU A 6 15.45 32.32 -6.33
N ARG A 7 15.86 31.19 -5.77
CA ARG A 7 16.10 31.06 -4.32
C ARG A 7 17.30 30.18 -4.04
N GLN A 8 18.06 30.56 -3.03
CA GLN A 8 19.02 29.67 -2.39
C GLN A 8 18.32 28.84 -1.31
N VAL A 9 18.50 27.53 -1.37
CA VAL A 9 17.98 26.60 -0.39
C VAL A 9 19.15 25.82 0.21
N THR A 10 19.39 26.03 1.49
CA THR A 10 20.39 25.27 2.25
C THR A 10 19.72 24.05 2.86
N VAL A 11 20.24 22.87 2.54
CA VAL A 11 19.78 21.58 3.09
C VAL A 11 20.97 20.77 3.58
N THR A 12 20.75 19.98 4.62
CA THR A 12 21.72 18.99 5.08
C THR A 12 21.34 17.63 4.52
N PHE A 13 22.31 16.95 3.90
CA PHE A 13 22.09 15.58 3.45
C PHE A 13 21.92 14.63 4.64
N PRO A 14 21.04 13.62 4.54
CA PRO A 14 20.94 12.58 5.56
C PRO A 14 22.28 11.86 5.80
N GLU A 15 22.50 11.38 7.02
CA GLU A 15 23.70 10.60 7.38
C GLU A 15 23.84 9.30 6.56
N ASN A 16 22.71 8.75 6.10
CA ASN A 16 22.66 7.53 5.30
C ASN A 16 22.55 7.81 3.79
N TYR A 17 23.00 8.97 3.31
CA TYR A 17 22.91 9.32 1.90
C TYR A 17 23.82 8.42 1.04
N GLN A 18 23.30 7.96 -0.10
CA GLN A 18 23.96 6.97 -0.97
C GLN A 18 25.35 7.43 -1.45
N ALA A 19 25.54 8.74 -1.62
CA ALA A 19 26.84 9.33 -1.87
C ALA A 19 27.56 9.63 -0.54
N ALA A 20 28.46 8.74 -0.12
CA ALA A 20 29.18 8.85 1.16
C ALA A 20 29.94 10.18 1.35
N HIS A 21 30.35 10.83 0.26
CA HIS A 21 31.05 12.12 0.32
C HIS A 21 30.12 13.32 0.56
N LEU A 22 28.80 13.13 0.46
CA LEU A 22 27.75 14.13 0.72
C LEU A 22 26.99 13.87 2.01
N ALA A 23 27.01 12.65 2.55
CA ALA A 23 26.32 12.27 3.79
C ALA A 23 26.67 13.21 4.96
N GLY A 24 25.65 13.70 5.66
CA GLY A 24 25.78 14.60 6.82
C GLY A 24 26.27 16.02 6.50
N LYS A 25 26.59 16.34 5.24
CA LYS A 25 27.11 17.65 4.86
C LYS A 25 25.99 18.62 4.51
N GLU A 26 26.24 19.89 4.82
CA GLU A 26 25.40 20.99 4.39
C GLU A 26 25.71 21.36 2.93
N ALA A 27 24.65 21.61 2.15
CA ALA A 27 24.75 22.04 0.77
C ALA A 27 23.72 23.14 0.48
N THR A 28 24.17 24.18 -0.23
CA THR A 28 23.32 25.26 -0.71
C THR A 28 23.06 25.06 -2.19
N PHE A 29 21.78 24.98 -2.56
CA PHE A 29 21.32 24.86 -3.93
C PHE A 29 20.74 26.18 -4.42
N ASP A 30 21.30 26.71 -5.50
CA ASP A 30 20.66 27.77 -6.28
C ASP A 30 19.54 27.15 -7.13
N VAL A 31 18.29 27.42 -6.77
CA VAL A 31 17.10 26.85 -7.42
C VAL A 31 16.34 27.95 -8.16
N THR A 32 16.14 27.74 -9.46
CA THR A 32 15.23 28.55 -10.30
C THR A 32 13.92 27.80 -10.49
N VAL A 33 12.81 28.41 -10.05
CA VAL A 33 11.47 27.84 -10.22
C VAL A 33 11.03 28.03 -11.67
N LYS A 34 11.11 26.97 -12.50
CA LYS A 34 10.73 27.04 -13.92
C LYS A 34 9.22 27.15 -14.14
N GLU A 35 8.46 26.37 -13.39
CA GLU A 35 7.01 26.32 -13.49
C GLU A 35 6.41 26.02 -12.11
N VAL A 36 5.22 26.56 -11.85
CA VAL A 36 4.42 26.22 -10.68
C VAL A 36 3.07 25.75 -11.19
N SER A 37 2.89 24.42 -11.23
CA SER A 37 1.63 23.80 -11.64
C SER A 37 0.83 23.42 -10.39
N GLN A 38 -0.49 23.55 -10.46
CA GLN A 38 -1.40 23.03 -9.44
C GLN A 38 -2.14 21.81 -10.00
N PRO A 39 -2.55 20.85 -9.15
CA PRO A 39 -3.45 19.80 -9.59
C PRO A 39 -4.71 20.43 -10.21
N GLY A 40 -4.95 20.16 -11.49
CA GLY A 40 -6.21 20.53 -12.14
C GLY A 40 -7.38 19.71 -11.58
N ALA A 41 -8.60 20.15 -11.86
CA ALA A 41 -9.77 19.30 -11.63
C ALA A 41 -9.64 18.04 -12.51
N LEU A 42 -9.47 16.89 -11.87
CA LEU A 42 -9.44 15.60 -12.55
C LEU A 42 -10.86 15.05 -12.59
N GLU A 43 -11.47 15.06 -13.76
CA GLU A 43 -12.74 14.40 -13.97
C GLU A 43 -12.53 12.89 -14.16
N ILE A 44 -13.20 12.09 -13.35
CA ILE A 44 -13.15 10.63 -13.43
C ILE A 44 -14.11 10.19 -14.56
N ASN A 45 -13.57 10.06 -15.77
CA ASN A 45 -14.31 9.72 -16.99
C ASN A 45 -13.49 8.80 -17.91
N ASP A 46 -14.04 8.45 -19.07
CA ASP A 46 -13.38 7.56 -20.04
C ASP A 46 -12.09 8.15 -20.61
N GLU A 47 -11.97 9.48 -20.73
CA GLU A 47 -10.75 10.14 -21.20
C GLU A 47 -9.60 9.96 -20.20
N MET A 48 -9.89 10.06 -18.90
CA MET A 48 -8.92 9.71 -17.86
C MET A 48 -8.48 8.24 -17.98
N ALA A 49 -9.42 7.32 -18.21
CA ALA A 49 -9.09 5.90 -18.36
C ALA A 49 -8.18 5.66 -19.58
N LYS A 50 -8.47 6.31 -20.72
CA LYS A 50 -7.63 6.24 -21.94
C LYS A 50 -6.23 6.79 -21.73
N ASN A 51 -6.09 7.89 -20.98
CA ASN A 51 -4.77 8.44 -20.61
C ASN A 51 -3.94 7.46 -19.77
N LEU A 52 -4.60 6.54 -19.04
CA LEU A 52 -3.98 5.46 -18.28
C LEU A 52 -3.84 4.16 -19.09
N GLY A 53 -4.15 4.18 -20.39
CA GLY A 53 -4.06 3.02 -21.29
C GLY A 53 -5.24 2.04 -21.18
N LEU A 54 -6.38 2.48 -20.65
CA LEU A 54 -7.58 1.66 -20.48
C LEU A 54 -8.72 2.14 -21.39
N GLU A 55 -9.56 1.21 -21.84
CA GLU A 55 -10.60 1.48 -22.84
C GLU A 55 -11.75 2.35 -22.31
N SER A 56 -12.06 2.25 -21.01
CA SER A 56 -13.18 2.95 -20.39
C SER A 56 -13.01 3.11 -18.87
N LEU A 57 -13.81 3.99 -18.28
CA LEU A 57 -13.92 4.15 -16.83
C LEU A 57 -14.39 2.88 -16.14
N GLU A 58 -15.29 2.12 -16.78
CA GLU A 58 -15.72 0.81 -16.28
C GLU A 58 -14.52 -0.12 -16.15
N ARG A 59 -13.67 -0.20 -17.18
CA ARG A 59 -12.47 -1.03 -17.12
C ARG A 59 -11.49 -0.56 -16.04
N LEU A 60 -11.32 0.76 -15.87
CA LEU A 60 -10.53 1.32 -14.78
C LEU A 60 -11.05 0.89 -13.42
N ARG A 61 -12.37 0.96 -13.20
CA ARG A 61 -13.00 0.53 -11.93
C ARG A 61 -12.79 -0.96 -11.68
N ASP A 62 -12.94 -1.79 -12.69
CA ASP A 62 -12.75 -3.24 -12.55
C ASP A 62 -11.31 -3.61 -12.21
N VAL A 63 -10.33 -2.96 -12.84
CA VAL A 63 -8.91 -3.16 -12.53
C VAL A 63 -8.61 -2.77 -11.10
N VAL A 64 -9.07 -1.59 -10.66
CA VAL A 64 -8.87 -1.11 -9.28
C VAL A 64 -9.56 -2.05 -8.29
N ARG A 65 -10.78 -2.49 -8.57
CA ARG A 65 -11.50 -3.47 -7.74
C ARG A 65 -10.71 -4.76 -7.61
N GLY A 66 -10.25 -5.34 -8.72
CA GLY A 66 -9.46 -6.56 -8.72
C GLY A 66 -8.15 -6.42 -7.94
N GLN A 67 -7.49 -5.26 -8.01
CA GLN A 67 -6.29 -5.00 -7.19
C GLN A 67 -6.60 -4.99 -5.70
N ILE A 68 -7.67 -4.32 -5.28
CA ILE A 68 -8.10 -4.29 -3.88
C ILE A 68 -8.49 -5.70 -3.41
N GLU A 69 -9.24 -6.44 -4.21
CA GLU A 69 -9.63 -7.82 -3.92
C GLU A 69 -8.41 -8.73 -3.78
N ASN A 70 -7.41 -8.60 -4.64
CA ASN A 70 -6.16 -9.36 -4.52
C ASN A 70 -5.35 -8.96 -3.28
N GLN A 71 -5.32 -7.67 -2.94
CA GLN A 71 -4.57 -7.18 -1.79
C GLN A 71 -5.20 -7.59 -0.46
N PHE A 72 -6.54 -7.61 -0.37
CA PHE A 72 -7.25 -7.82 0.89
C PHE A 72 -8.07 -9.10 0.95
N GLY A 73 -8.18 -9.87 -0.14
CA GLY A 73 -9.06 -11.03 -0.23
C GLY A 73 -8.68 -12.14 0.75
N SER A 74 -7.39 -12.49 0.82
CA SER A 74 -6.92 -13.54 1.75
C SER A 74 -7.07 -13.11 3.21
N MET A 75 -6.68 -11.87 3.55
CA MET A 75 -6.79 -11.32 4.90
C MET A 75 -8.25 -11.21 5.35
N THR A 76 -9.13 -10.73 4.47
CA THR A 76 -10.57 -10.60 4.76
C THR A 76 -11.20 -11.97 4.97
N ARG A 77 -10.89 -12.95 4.09
CA ARG A 77 -11.38 -14.32 4.23
C ARG A 77 -10.88 -14.97 5.52
N GLN A 78 -9.61 -14.79 5.88
CA GLN A 78 -9.06 -15.31 7.13
C GLN A 78 -9.72 -14.66 8.34
N LYS A 79 -9.96 -13.35 8.32
CA LYS A 79 -10.67 -12.63 9.39
C LYS A 79 -12.08 -13.16 9.59
N ILE A 80 -12.86 -13.30 8.52
CA ILE A 80 -14.23 -13.82 8.57
C ILE A 80 -14.23 -15.28 9.05
N LYS A 81 -13.33 -16.12 8.52
CA LYS A 81 -13.20 -17.52 8.95
C LYS A 81 -12.93 -17.61 10.45
N ARG A 82 -12.00 -16.80 10.96
CA ARG A 82 -11.69 -16.79 12.41
C ARG A 82 -12.92 -16.37 13.22
N GLN A 83 -13.58 -15.27 12.84
CA GLN A 83 -14.80 -14.83 13.53
C GLN A 83 -15.88 -15.90 13.57
N LEU A 84 -16.07 -16.64 12.47
CA LEU A 84 -17.03 -17.75 12.42
C LEU A 84 -16.62 -18.90 13.36
N LEU A 85 -15.35 -19.30 13.34
CA LEU A 85 -14.85 -20.37 14.20
C LEU A 85 -14.91 -19.99 15.68
N ASP A 86 -14.56 -18.76 16.04
CA ASP A 86 -14.64 -18.25 17.42
C ASP A 86 -16.10 -18.29 17.92
N GLN A 87 -17.07 -17.95 17.06
CA GLN A 87 -18.50 -18.04 17.42
C GLN A 87 -18.98 -19.48 17.58
N LEU A 88 -18.50 -20.41 16.73
CA LEU A 88 -18.84 -21.83 16.85
C LEU A 88 -18.27 -22.45 18.12
N ASP A 89 -17.02 -22.12 18.45
CA ASP A 89 -16.36 -22.57 19.68
C ASP A 89 -17.08 -22.06 20.94
N ALA A 90 -17.51 -20.80 20.93
CA ALA A 90 -18.30 -20.23 22.01
C ALA A 90 -19.68 -20.88 22.17
N ALA A 91 -20.30 -21.32 21.06
CA ALA A 91 -21.64 -21.91 21.07
C ALA A 91 -21.64 -23.40 21.43
N TYR A 92 -20.54 -24.12 21.15
CA TYR A 92 -20.47 -25.58 21.30
C TYR A 92 -19.12 -26.02 21.86
N SER A 93 -19.11 -26.54 23.08
CA SER A 93 -17.93 -27.17 23.69
C SER A 93 -18.12 -28.68 23.76
N PHE A 94 -17.15 -29.43 23.21
CA PHE A 94 -17.07 -30.88 23.34
C PHE A 94 -15.61 -31.28 23.58
N GLU A 95 -15.39 -32.37 24.32
CA GLU A 95 -14.05 -32.90 24.51
C GLU A 95 -13.54 -33.54 23.21
N ALA A 96 -12.39 -33.08 22.75
CA ALA A 96 -11.71 -33.66 21.59
C ALA A 96 -11.08 -35.02 21.97
N PRO A 97 -11.26 -36.08 21.15
CA PRO A 97 -10.62 -37.37 21.39
C PRO A 97 -9.09 -37.26 21.44
N SER A 98 -8.46 -37.83 22.46
CA SER A 98 -7.00 -37.74 22.70
C SER A 98 -6.15 -38.16 21.51
N LYS A 99 -6.54 -39.22 20.79
CA LYS A 99 -5.83 -39.68 19.58
C LYS A 99 -5.84 -38.67 18.43
N LEU A 100 -6.90 -37.86 18.31
CA LEU A 100 -6.97 -36.81 17.29
C LEU A 100 -6.10 -35.61 17.68
N VAL A 101 -6.07 -35.26 18.97
CA VAL A 101 -5.16 -34.23 19.50
C VAL A 101 -3.70 -34.62 19.28
N GLU A 102 -3.36 -35.88 19.54
CA GLU A 102 -2.00 -36.42 19.33
C GLU A 102 -1.61 -36.44 17.84
N ALA A 103 -2.55 -36.77 16.95
CA ALA A 103 -2.32 -36.73 15.50
C ALA A 103 -2.07 -35.30 14.98
N GLU A 104 -2.83 -34.30 15.45
CA GLU A 104 -2.61 -32.89 15.11
C GLU A 104 -1.28 -32.36 15.67
N PHE A 105 -0.96 -32.68 16.93
CA PHE A 105 0.31 -32.29 17.53
C PHE A 105 1.52 -32.76 16.70
N ASN A 106 1.51 -34.02 16.26
CA ASN A 106 2.57 -34.57 15.42
C ASN A 106 2.62 -33.96 14.00
N ASN A 107 1.52 -33.40 13.49
CA ASN A 107 1.46 -32.74 12.17
C ASN A 107 2.09 -31.35 12.20
N ILE A 108 1.89 -30.61 13.31
CA ILE A 108 2.40 -29.23 13.46
C ILE A 108 3.90 -29.21 13.85
N TRP A 109 4.38 -30.23 14.56
CA TRP A 109 5.73 -30.23 15.16
C TRP A 109 6.83 -30.88 14.30
N ASN A 110 6.46 -31.60 13.24
CA ASN A 110 7.38 -32.07 12.20
C ASN A 110 7.46 -31.07 11.05
#